data_AF-A0A3S0DSP0-F1
#
_entry.id   AF-A0A3S0DSP0-F1
#
_cell.length_a   1.000
_cell.length_b   1.000
_cell.length_c   1.000
_cell.angle_alpha   90.00
_cell.angle_beta   90.00
_cell.angle_gamma   90.00
#
_symmetry.space_group_name_H-M   'P 1'
#
loop_
_entity.id
_entity.type
_entity.pdbx_description
1 polymer ?
#
loop_
_entity_poly.entity_id
_entity_poly.type
_entity_poly.pdbx_seq_one_letter_code
_entity_poly.pdbx_strand_id
1 'polypeptide(L)'
;MLSFTSAIRFALLRFFESELRAWYGLMPLWKVFWGYGVLASFVVIALYAVAVSERQAAVQQLLLLFFAVYTTWILVSVWRSADTSDPHWRLIARCLTVAWTGNATLVVLFLQIDLITAHFKF
;
A
#
# COMPACT_ATOMS: atom_id res chain seq x y z
N MET A 1 28.27 22.04 9.59
CA MET A 1 27.13 21.64 10.44
C MET A 1 25.93 21.41 9.54
N LEU A 2 25.42 20.18 9.42
CA LEU A 2 24.16 19.92 8.74
C LEU A 2 23.04 20.59 9.55
N SER A 3 22.24 21.45 8.92
CA SER A 3 21.03 22.00 9.53
C SER A 3 20.12 20.87 9.99
N PHE A 4 19.40 21.05 11.10
CA PHE A 4 18.46 20.07 11.65
C PHE A 4 17.48 19.52 10.59
N THR A 5 17.01 20.39 9.69
CA THR A 5 16.16 20.03 8.55
C THR A 5 16.86 19.09 7.56
N SER A 6 18.15 19.29 7.32
CA SER A 6 18.96 18.44 6.44
C SER A 6 19.20 17.06 7.04
N ALA A 7 19.39 16.98 8.37
CA ALA A 7 19.54 15.72 9.08
C ALA A 7 18.25 14.88 9.05
N ILE A 8 17.08 15.51 9.30
CA ILE A 8 15.78 14.83 9.21
C ILE A 8 15.52 14.33 7.79
N ARG A 9 15.74 15.18 6.78
CA ARG A 9 15.57 14.79 5.38
C ARG A 9 16.46 13.60 5.01
N PHE A 10 17.72 13.61 5.45
CA PHE A 10 18.64 12.51 5.19
C PHE A 10 18.19 11.21 5.87
N ALA A 11 17.73 11.29 7.12
CA ALA A 11 17.20 10.13 7.84
C ALA A 11 15.95 9.55 7.16
N LEU A 12 15.00 10.40 6.74
CA LEU A 12 13.80 9.95 6.03
C LEU A 12 14.12 9.31 4.68
N LEU A 13 15.01 9.91 3.90
CA LEU A 13 15.44 9.33 2.61
C LEU A 13 16.11 7.98 2.79
N ARG A 14 16.89 7.82 3.86
CA ARG A 14 17.55 6.55 4.17
C ARG A 14 16.58 5.49 4.67
N PHE A 15 15.60 5.89 5.48
CA PHE A 15 14.56 4.98 5.96
C PHE A 15 13.66 4.49 4.81
N PHE A 16 13.22 5.40 3.94
CA PHE A 16 12.36 5.11 2.79
C PHE A 16 13.12 4.77 1.50
N GLU A 17 14.41 4.42 1.59
CA GLU A 17 15.23 4.18 0.40
C GLU A 17 14.66 3.03 -0.43
N SER A 18 14.21 1.96 0.24
CA SER A 18 13.63 0.79 -0.42
C SER A 18 12.32 1.12 -1.12
N GLU A 19 11.44 1.88 -0.46
CA GLU A 19 10.15 2.31 -0.99
C GLU A 19 10.36 3.28 -2.17
N LEU A 20 11.31 4.21 -2.08
CA LEU A 20 11.65 5.08 -3.19
C LEU A 20 12.17 4.27 -4.39
N ARG A 21 13.05 3.29 -4.15
CA ARG A 21 13.55 2.42 -5.21
C ARG A 21 12.45 1.60 -5.87
N ALA A 22 11.50 1.05 -5.10
CA ALA A 22 10.33 0.36 -5.62
C ALA A 22 9.46 1.30 -6.47
N TRP A 23 9.19 2.51 -5.97
CA TRP A 23 8.41 3.52 -6.70
C TRP A 23 9.04 3.89 -8.04
N TYR A 24 10.37 4.03 -8.10
CA TYR A 24 11.07 4.34 -9.35
C TYR A 24 11.32 3.12 -10.25
N GLY A 25 10.82 1.93 -9.88
CA GLY A 25 11.01 0.71 -10.68
C GLY A 25 12.44 0.15 -10.64
N LEU A 26 13.24 0.54 -9.65
CA LEU A 26 14.64 0.13 -9.49
C LEU A 26 14.78 -1.18 -8.70
N MET A 27 13.66 -1.82 -8.35
CA MET A 27 13.63 -3.08 -7.62
C MET A 27 13.14 -4.22 -8.52
N PRO A 28 13.63 -5.46 -8.28
CA PRO A 28 13.13 -6.63 -8.98
C PRO A 28 11.61 -6.81 -8.78
N LEU A 29 10.89 -7.08 -9.86
CA LEU A 29 9.43 -7.24 -9.86
C LEU A 29 8.94 -8.21 -8.78
N TRP A 30 9.60 -9.35 -8.60
CA TRP A 30 9.17 -10.35 -7.63
C TRP A 30 9.20 -9.82 -6.18
N LYS A 31 10.16 -8.96 -5.83
CA LYS A 31 10.23 -8.35 -4.49
C LYS A 31 9.09 -7.36 -4.29
N VAL A 32 8.81 -6.54 -5.29
CA VAL A 32 7.75 -5.55 -5.24
C VAL A 32 6.38 -6.21 -5.21
N PHE A 33 6.15 -7.20 -6.06
CA PHE A 33 4.88 -7.92 -6.15
C PHE A 33 4.61 -8.76 -4.89
N TRP A 34 5.53 -9.65 -4.49
CA TRP A 34 5.27 -10.54 -3.35
C TRP A 34 5.50 -9.86 -1.99
N GLY A 35 6.57 -9.08 -1.86
CA GLY A 35 6.91 -8.44 -0.60
C GLY A 35 5.98 -7.29 -0.26
N TYR A 36 5.93 -6.27 -1.13
CA TYR A 36 5.03 -5.15 -0.90
C TYR A 36 3.59 -5.53 -1.33
N GLY A 37 3.37 -6.02 -2.54
CA GLY A 37 2.02 -6.23 -3.06
C GLY A 37 1.20 -7.23 -2.25
N VAL A 38 1.79 -8.37 -1.88
CA VAL A 38 1.08 -9.45 -1.17
C VAL A 38 1.30 -9.38 0.35
N LEU A 39 2.54 -9.55 0.82
CA LEU A 39 2.82 -9.70 2.25
C LEU A 39 2.46 -8.43 3.04
N ALA A 40 2.90 -7.25 2.60
CA ALA A 40 2.57 -6.02 3.32
C ALA A 40 1.07 -5.68 3.26
N SER A 41 0.36 -6.01 2.17
CA SER A 41 -1.10 -5.89 2.13
C SER A 41 -1.78 -6.77 3.18
N PHE A 42 -1.33 -8.03 3.34
CA PHE A 42 -1.84 -8.91 4.40
C PHE A 42 -1.61 -8.34 5.79
N VAL A 43 -0.47 -7.73 6.05
CA VAL A 43 -0.19 -7.07 7.34
C VAL A 43 -1.20 -5.95 7.60
N VAL A 44 -1.46 -5.08 6.62
CA VAL A 44 -2.43 -3.98 6.78
C VAL A 44 -3.84 -4.52 7.03
N ILE A 45 -4.25 -5.55 6.29
CA ILE A 45 -5.55 -6.21 6.48
C ILE A 45 -5.66 -6.83 7.89
N ALA A 46 -4.61 -7.50 8.37
CA ALA A 46 -4.58 -8.08 9.70
C ALA A 46 -4.68 -7.01 10.79
N LEU A 47 -3.95 -5.90 10.65
CA LEU A 47 -4.04 -4.75 11.55
C LEU A 47 -5.45 -4.15 11.54
N TYR A 48 -6.08 -4.07 10.37
CA TYR A 48 -7.47 -3.60 10.26
C TYR A 48 -8.43 -4.55 11.00
N ALA A 49 -8.29 -5.87 10.83
CA ALA A 49 -9.10 -6.85 11.53
C ALA A 49 -8.97 -6.74 13.07
N VAL A 50 -7.76 -6.48 13.58
CA VAL A 50 -7.54 -6.19 15.01
C VAL A 50 -8.23 -4.88 15.42
N ALA A 51 -8.14 -3.83 14.61
CA ALA A 51 -8.83 -2.57 14.89
C ALA A 51 -10.37 -2.73 14.90
N VAL A 52 -10.91 -3.67 14.12
CA VAL A 52 -12.32 -4.07 14.15
C VAL A 52 -12.65 -4.81 15.44
N SER A 53 -11.86 -5.80 15.86
CA SER A 53 -12.12 -6.56 17.10
C SER A 53 -12.08 -5.68 18.34
N GLU A 54 -11.16 -4.71 18.37
CA GLU A 54 -11.02 -3.72 19.45
C GLU A 54 -11.99 -2.52 19.33
N ARG A 55 -12.85 -2.50 18.29
CA ARG A 55 -13.81 -1.40 18.00
C ARG A 55 -13.17 -0.01 17.94
N GLN A 56 -11.91 0.07 17.50
CA GLN A 56 -11.17 1.33 17.41
C GLN A 56 -11.45 2.06 16.09
N ALA A 57 -12.57 2.78 16.03
CA ALA A 57 -13.03 3.45 14.80
C ALA A 57 -11.99 4.40 14.18
N ALA A 58 -11.25 5.16 15.01
CA ALA A 58 -10.22 6.07 14.52
C ALA A 58 -9.06 5.32 13.82
N VAL A 59 -8.65 4.18 14.38
CA VAL A 59 -7.59 3.34 13.80
C VAL A 59 -8.08 2.68 12.52
N GLN A 60 -9.32 2.20 12.49
CA GLN A 60 -9.95 1.69 11.27
C GLN A 60 -9.93 2.74 10.15
N GLN A 61 -10.34 3.99 10.45
CA GLN A 61 -10.32 5.09 9.47
C GLN A 61 -8.92 5.38 8.95
N LEU A 62 -7.92 5.46 9.83
CA LEU A 62 -6.54 5.70 9.45
C LEU A 62 -5.98 4.57 8.59
N LEU A 63 -6.27 3.32 8.92
CA LEU A 63 -5.84 2.15 8.16
C LEU A 63 -6.51 2.10 6.77
N LEU A 64 -7.78 2.46 6.64
CA LEU A 64 -8.45 2.55 5.33
C LEU A 64 -7.81 3.61 4.43
N LEU A 65 -7.57 4.81 4.97
CA LEU A 65 -6.88 5.88 4.24
C LEU A 65 -5.46 5.48 3.84
N PHE A 66 -4.71 4.90 4.78
CA PHE A 66 -3.38 4.37 4.51
C PHE A 66 -3.42 3.31 3.42
N PHE A 67 -4.34 2.33 3.50
CA PHE A 67 -4.45 1.24 2.53
C PHE A 67 -4.81 1.75 1.14
N ALA A 68 -5.66 2.77 1.02
CA ALA A 68 -5.98 3.41 -0.25
C ALA A 68 -4.74 4.05 -0.90
N VAL A 69 -4.00 4.89 -0.15
CA VAL A 69 -2.76 5.53 -0.62
C VAL A 69 -1.70 4.48 -0.96
N TYR A 70 -1.56 3.47 -0.10
CA TYR A 70 -0.64 2.35 -0.28
C TYR A 70 -0.95 1.54 -1.54
N THR A 71 -2.23 1.29 -1.83
CA THR A 71 -2.66 0.55 -3.03
C THR A 71 -2.27 1.30 -4.30
N THR A 72 -2.47 2.63 -4.35
CA THR A 72 -1.99 3.45 -5.47
C THR A 72 -0.46 3.38 -5.60
N TRP A 73 0.25 3.44 -4.47
CA TRP A 73 1.71 3.34 -4.46
C TRP A 73 2.20 1.99 -5.01
N ILE A 74 1.55 0.89 -4.61
CA ILE A 74 1.87 -0.45 -5.12
C ILE A 74 1.58 -0.60 -6.60
N LEU A 75 0.45 -0.09 -7.08
CA LEU A 75 0.09 -0.15 -8.49
C LEU A 75 1.20 0.45 -9.36
N VAL A 76 1.64 1.66 -9.02
CA VAL A 76 2.72 2.36 -9.75
C VAL A 76 4.06 1.62 -9.62
N SER A 77 4.40 1.18 -8.42
CA SER A 77 5.68 0.49 -8.15
C SER A 77 5.78 -0.83 -8.90
N VAL A 78 4.72 -1.64 -8.92
CA VAL A 78 4.65 -2.87 -9.71
C VAL A 78 4.69 -2.53 -11.20
N TRP A 79 3.92 -1.54 -11.64
CA TRP A 79 3.86 -1.17 -13.05
C TRP A 79 5.23 -0.81 -13.63
N ARG A 80 6.01 0.01 -12.90
CA ARG A 80 7.36 0.43 -13.29
C ARG A 80 8.38 -0.69 -13.13
N SER A 81 8.31 -1.46 -12.04
CA SER A 81 9.23 -2.60 -11.82
C SER A 81 9.02 -3.72 -12.85
N ALA A 82 7.83 -3.81 -13.43
CA ALA A 82 7.52 -4.76 -14.50
C ALA A 82 8.16 -4.37 -15.85
N ASP A 83 8.54 -3.10 -16.08
CA ASP A 83 9.09 -2.65 -17.36
C ASP A 83 10.46 -3.22 -17.70
N THR A 84 11.20 -3.70 -16.70
CA THR A 84 12.50 -4.35 -16.86
C THR A 84 12.41 -5.88 -16.80
N SER A 85 11.20 -6.42 -16.60
CA SER A 85 10.96 -7.85 -16.49
C SER A 85 10.56 -8.48 -17.82
N ASP A 86 10.70 -9.80 -17.90
CA ASP A 86 10.24 -10.61 -19.03
C ASP A 86 8.79 -10.25 -19.45
N PRO A 87 8.48 -10.20 -20.76
CA PRO A 87 7.15 -9.80 -21.25
C PRO A 87 5.99 -10.61 -20.66
N HIS A 88 6.17 -11.92 -20.43
CA HIS A 88 5.13 -12.78 -19.86
C HIS A 88 4.82 -12.38 -18.42
N TRP A 89 5.86 -12.26 -17.58
CA TRP A 89 5.71 -11.88 -16.18
C TRP A 89 5.21 -10.43 -16.02
N ARG A 90 5.61 -9.53 -16.93
CA ARG A 90 5.13 -8.15 -16.96
C ARG A 90 3.62 -8.08 -17.15
N LEU A 91 3.09 -8.78 -18.14
CA LEU A 91 1.66 -8.80 -18.42
C LEU A 91 0.87 -9.37 -17.24
N ILE A 92 1.30 -10.52 -16.71
CA ILE A 92 0.66 -11.18 -15.57
C ILE A 92 0.63 -10.25 -14.36
N ALA A 93 1.77 -9.68 -13.98
CA ALA A 93 1.86 -8.80 -12.81
C ALA A 93 0.99 -7.55 -12.95
N ARG A 94 0.93 -6.94 -14.14
CA ARG A 94 0.07 -5.77 -14.38
C ARG A 94 -1.41 -6.11 -14.30
N CYS A 95 -1.85 -7.18 -14.96
CA CYS A 95 -3.25 -7.60 -14.91
C CYS A 95 -3.69 -7.95 -13.48
N LEU A 96 -2.88 -8.72 -12.75
CA LEU A 96 -3.16 -9.05 -11.36
C LEU A 96 -3.22 -7.81 -10.47
N THR A 97 -2.30 -6.86 -10.65
CA THR A 97 -2.27 -5.65 -9.82
C THR A 97 -3.44 -4.71 -10.12
N VAL A 98 -3.88 -4.61 -11.38
CA VAL A 98 -5.08 -3.85 -11.75
C VAL A 98 -6.32 -4.50 -11.15
N ALA A 99 -6.48 -5.83 -11.30
CA ALA A 99 -7.60 -6.56 -10.72
C ALA A 99 -7.65 -6.43 -9.19
N TRP A 100 -6.48 -6.56 -8.53
CA TRP A 100 -6.33 -6.34 -7.10
C TRP A 100 -6.69 -4.91 -6.71
N THR A 101 -6.22 -3.89 -7.44
CA THR A 101 -6.53 -2.48 -7.13
C THR A 101 -8.04 -2.21 -7.23
N GLY A 102 -8.71 -2.77 -8.24
CA GLY A 102 -10.17 -2.71 -8.35
C GLY A 102 -10.88 -3.35 -7.15
N ASN A 103 -10.45 -4.56 -6.76
CA ASN A 103 -10.99 -5.24 -5.59
C ASN A 103 -10.74 -4.45 -4.28
N ALA A 104 -9.50 -4.00 -4.05
CA ALA A 104 -9.12 -3.22 -2.89
C ALA A 104 -9.93 -1.92 -2.79
N THR A 105 -10.21 -1.27 -3.93
CA THR A 105 -11.05 -0.07 -3.97
C THR A 105 -12.47 -0.37 -3.48
N LEU A 106 -13.09 -1.47 -3.95
CA LEU A 106 -14.41 -1.89 -3.49
C LEU A 106 -14.40 -2.23 -1.99
N VAL A 107 -13.38 -2.95 -1.52
CA VAL A 107 -13.21 -3.30 -0.09
C VAL A 107 -13.11 -2.04 0.76
N VAL A 108 -12.26 -1.08 0.39
CA VAL A 108 -12.13 0.19 1.12
C VAL A 108 -13.45 0.94 1.15
N LEU A 109 -14.16 1.03 0.01
CA LEU A 109 -15.45 1.72 -0.06
C LEU A 109 -16.51 1.07 0.84
N PHE A 110 -16.66 -0.25 0.79
CA PHE A 110 -17.64 -0.95 1.64
C PHE A 110 -17.31 -0.82 3.13
N LEU A 111 -16.05 -1.03 3.51
CA LEU A 111 -15.62 -0.88 4.90
C LEU A 111 -15.76 0.56 5.41
N GLN A 112 -15.57 1.55 4.53
CA GLN A 112 -15.79 2.96 4.86
C GLN A 112 -17.27 3.26 5.10
N ILE A 113 -18.17 2.69 4.29
CA ILE A 113 -19.62 2.81 4.48
C ILE A 113 -20.04 2.15 5.80
N ASP A 114 -19.55 0.94 6.08
CA ASP A 114 -19.84 0.22 7.32
C ASP A 114 -19.37 1.02 8.54
N LEU A 115 -18.16 1.58 8.50
CA LEU A 115 -17.61 2.40 9.57
C LEU A 115 -18.42 3.67 9.83
N ILE A 116 -18.85 4.35 8.76
CA ILE A 116 -19.73 5.53 8.85
C ILE A 116 -21.07 5.12 9.47
N THR A 117 -21.69 4.06 8.98
CA THR A 117 -23.01 3.60 9.45
C THR A 117 -22.96 3.20 10.92
N ALA A 118 -21.93 2.47 11.34
CA ALA A 118 -21.71 2.09 12.73
C ALA A 118 -21.48 3.31 13.65
N HIS A 119 -20.85 4.37 13.14
CA HIS A 119 -20.61 5.59 13.91
C HIS A 119 -21.86 6.47 14.05
N PHE A 120 -22.62 6.64 12.97
CA PHE A 120 -23.78 7.55 12.93
C PHE A 120 -25.10 6.90 13.38
N LYS A 121 -25.15 5.59 13.64
CA LYS A 121 -26.34 4.84 14.11
C LYS A 121 -27.63 5.24 13.35
N PHE A 122 -27.66 4.95 12.05
CA PHE A 122 -28.95 4.82 11.36
C PHE A 122 -29.60 3.48 11.69
#